data_AF-X0W189-F1
#
_entry.id   AF-X0W189-F1
#
_cell.length_a   1.000
_cell.length_b   1.000
_cell.length_c   1.000
_cell.angle_alpha   90.00
_cell.angle_beta   90.00
_cell.angle_gamma   90.00
#
_symmetry.space_group_name_H-M   'P 1'
#
loop_
_entity.id
_entity.type
_entity.pdbx_description
1 polymer ?
#
loop_
_entity_poly.entity_id
_entity_poly.type
_entity_poly.pdbx_seq_one_letter_code
_entity_poly.pdbx_strand_id
1 'polypeptide(L)'
;GLNSPFVERVKNASTALEPFMEFFKKQAFDNGDIYEVTASCLGRLMEKEVFVMPDDMFIISVRVWGWLLQSNFKTTVENMLADYFVESWRDIITNQRFNLKLPMMTVPDIEAELKEPTNGIEKIAAIVVAAENAVKHKLDATLQEKLEKTKK
;
A
#
# COMPACT_ATOMS: atom_id res chain seq x y z
N GLY A 1 2.71 -34.00 -7.64
CA GLY A 1 4.12 -33.57 -7.79
C GLY A 1 4.17 -32.07 -7.75
N LEU A 2 4.66 -31.50 -6.66
CA LEU A 2 4.70 -30.06 -6.40
C LEU A 2 5.91 -29.45 -7.12
N ASN A 3 5.75 -29.12 -8.40
CA ASN A 3 6.55 -28.13 -9.13
C ASN A 3 5.79 -27.76 -10.40
N SER A 4 4.80 -26.88 -10.24
CA SER A 4 4.16 -26.25 -11.39
C SER A 4 5.16 -25.27 -12.03
N PRO A 5 5.32 -25.25 -13.36
CA PRO A 5 6.14 -24.28 -14.08
C PRO A 5 5.81 -22.81 -13.78
N PHE A 6 4.64 -22.55 -13.20
CA PHE A 6 4.25 -21.24 -12.69
C PHE A 6 4.96 -20.89 -11.37
N VAL A 7 4.99 -21.83 -10.42
CA VAL A 7 5.64 -21.65 -9.11
C VAL A 7 7.14 -21.44 -9.28
N GLU A 8 7.75 -22.17 -10.21
CA GLU A 8 9.17 -22.01 -10.54
C GLU A 8 9.46 -20.65 -11.19
N ARG A 9 8.59 -20.16 -12.06
CA ARG A 9 8.70 -18.81 -12.65
C ARG A 9 8.55 -17.69 -11.63
N VAL A 10 7.60 -17.82 -10.71
CA VAL A 10 7.41 -16.85 -9.61
C VAL A 10 8.63 -16.85 -8.68
N LYS A 11 9.16 -18.03 -8.34
CA LYS A 11 10.37 -18.16 -7.52
C LYS A 11 11.59 -17.54 -8.22
N ASN A 12 11.79 -17.82 -9.50
CA ASN A 12 12.89 -17.28 -10.29
C ASN A 12 12.78 -15.76 -10.46
N ALA A 13 11.57 -15.23 -10.65
CA ALA A 13 11.33 -13.79 -10.70
C ALA A 13 11.62 -13.13 -9.34
N SER A 14 11.18 -13.73 -8.23
CA SER A 14 11.45 -13.24 -6.88
C SER A 14 12.96 -13.20 -6.58
N THR A 15 13.70 -14.25 -6.93
CA THR A 15 15.17 -14.32 -6.75
C THR A 15 15.89 -13.33 -7.67
N ALA A 16 15.44 -13.16 -8.91
CA ALA A 16 16.04 -12.21 -9.85
C ALA A 16 15.83 -10.75 -9.41
N LEU A 17 14.72 -10.45 -8.74
CA LEU A 17 14.39 -9.14 -8.22
C LEU A 17 15.03 -8.86 -6.86
N GLU A 18 15.52 -9.88 -6.15
CA GLU A 18 16.06 -9.76 -4.79
C GLU A 18 17.21 -8.73 -4.68
N PRO A 19 18.21 -8.68 -5.58
CA PRO A 19 19.25 -7.64 -5.53
C PRO A 19 18.71 -6.23 -5.81
N PHE A 20 17.68 -6.12 -6.67
CA PHE A 20 17.03 -4.86 -6.99
C PHE A 20 16.21 -4.35 -5.79
N MET A 21 15.51 -5.24 -5.09
CA MET A 21 14.82 -4.93 -3.84
C MET A 21 15.80 -4.55 -2.73
N GLU A 22 16.92 -5.26 -2.58
CA GLU A 22 17.97 -4.94 -1.61
C GLU A 22 18.64 -3.58 -1.87
N PHE A 23 18.79 -3.20 -3.14
CA PHE A 23 19.25 -1.86 -3.52
C PHE A 23 18.31 -0.77 -3.00
N PHE A 24 17.00 -0.92 -3.19
CA PHE A 24 16.02 0.04 -2.68
C PHE A 24 15.93 0.07 -1.16
N LYS A 25 16.13 -1.07 -0.48
CA LYS A 25 16.19 -1.11 0.99
C LYS A 25 17.35 -0.26 1.54
N LYS A 26 18.47 -0.17 0.82
CA LYS A 26 19.70 0.49 1.30
C LYS A 26 19.82 1.98 0.94
N GLN A 27 19.17 2.45 -0.12
CA GLN A 27 19.33 3.84 -0.61
C GLN A 27 18.19 4.81 -0.25
N ALA A 28 17.12 4.34 0.39
CA ALA A 28 15.80 4.98 0.44
C ALA A 28 15.68 6.38 1.11
N PHE A 29 16.74 6.98 1.64
CA PHE A 29 16.63 8.22 2.40
C PHE A 29 17.25 9.46 1.78
N ASP A 30 18.04 9.37 0.69
CA ASP A 30 18.87 10.51 0.27
C ASP A 30 18.43 11.25 -1.01
N ASN A 31 17.66 10.69 -1.94
CA ASN A 31 17.50 11.30 -3.28
C ASN A 31 16.08 11.72 -3.74
N GLY A 32 15.02 11.46 -2.99
CA GLY A 32 13.68 12.02 -3.29
C GLY A 32 13.02 11.53 -4.60
N ASP A 33 13.56 10.51 -5.28
CA ASP A 33 12.93 9.88 -6.44
C ASP A 33 11.71 9.05 -5.98
N ILE A 34 10.56 9.28 -6.61
CA ILE A 34 9.30 8.59 -6.34
C ILE A 34 9.43 7.07 -6.52
N TYR A 35 10.30 6.61 -7.42
CA TYR A 35 10.56 5.19 -7.64
C TYR A 35 11.36 4.56 -6.48
N GLU A 36 12.40 5.24 -5.98
CA GLU A 36 13.19 4.76 -4.84
C GLU A 36 12.37 4.69 -3.55
N VAL A 37 11.58 5.74 -3.27
CA VAL A 37 10.71 5.78 -2.10
C VAL A 37 9.64 4.69 -2.18
N THR A 38 9.03 4.50 -3.35
CA THR A 38 7.99 3.47 -3.55
C THR A 38 8.58 2.07 -3.43
N ALA A 39 9.74 1.82 -4.01
CA ALA A 39 10.37 0.51 -3.94
C ALA A 39 10.90 0.18 -2.53
N SER A 40 11.33 1.17 -1.76
CA SER A 40 11.60 0.99 -0.33
C SER A 40 10.34 0.64 0.45
N CYS A 41 9.23 1.33 0.18
CA CYS A 41 7.93 1.02 0.77
C CYS A 41 7.52 -0.43 0.44
N LEU A 42 7.59 -0.83 -0.83
CA LEU A 42 7.31 -2.20 -1.26
C LEU A 42 8.28 -3.21 -0.61
N GLY A 43 9.56 -2.86 -0.47
CA GLY A 43 10.56 -3.67 0.24
C GLY A 43 10.17 -3.93 1.69
N ARG A 44 9.71 -2.91 2.42
CA ARG A 44 9.19 -3.06 3.80
C ARG A 44 7.94 -3.94 3.86
N LEU A 45 7.05 -3.84 2.87
CA LEU A 45 5.83 -4.68 2.80
C LEU A 45 6.14 -6.16 2.50
N MET A 46 7.24 -6.44 1.80
CA MET A 46 7.65 -7.80 1.42
C MET A 46 8.39 -8.56 2.54
N GLU A 47 8.85 -7.86 3.58
CA GLU A 47 9.46 -8.50 4.73
C GLU A 47 8.36 -9.08 5.64
N LYS A 48 8.22 -10.40 5.62
CA LYS A 48 7.16 -11.16 6.30
C LYS A 48 7.09 -10.98 7.83
N GLU A 49 8.07 -10.31 8.44
CA GLU A 49 8.17 -10.08 9.88
C GLU A 49 8.01 -8.61 10.28
N VAL A 50 7.80 -7.69 9.32
CA VAL A 50 7.68 -6.27 9.65
C VAL A 50 6.27 -5.95 10.11
N PHE A 51 6.15 -5.67 11.41
CA PHE A 51 4.97 -5.06 11.99
C PHE A 51 4.83 -3.61 11.48
N VAL A 52 3.96 -3.39 10.49
CA VAL A 52 3.74 -2.04 9.92
C VAL A 52 2.73 -1.29 10.77
N MET A 53 3.15 -0.11 11.27
CA MET A 53 2.27 0.78 12.03
C MET A 53 1.24 1.46 11.11
N PRO A 54 0.07 1.90 11.62
CA PRO A 54 -0.95 2.53 10.78
C PRO A 54 -0.45 3.79 10.06
N ASP A 55 0.38 4.59 10.72
CA ASP A 55 1.01 5.78 10.13
C ASP A 55 1.91 5.42 8.92
N ASP A 56 2.72 4.37 9.06
CA ASP A 56 3.57 3.86 7.98
C ASP A 56 2.72 3.31 6.83
N MET A 57 1.70 2.50 7.15
CA MET A 57 0.82 1.91 6.15
C MET A 57 0.13 2.98 5.32
N PHE A 58 -0.36 4.04 5.96
CA PHE A 58 -0.96 5.19 5.27
C PHE A 58 0.01 5.86 4.29
N ILE A 59 1.25 6.15 4.72
CA ILE A 59 2.27 6.75 3.85
C ILE A 59 2.56 5.82 2.67
N ILE A 60 2.73 4.52 2.94
CA ILE A 60 3.01 3.53 1.91
C ILE A 60 1.88 3.48 0.88
N SER A 61 0.61 3.44 1.33
CA SER A 61 -0.55 3.47 0.44
C SER A 61 -0.57 4.71 -0.46
N VAL A 62 -0.30 5.89 0.10
CA VAL A 62 -0.21 7.16 -0.66
C VAL A 62 0.89 7.10 -1.73
N ARG A 63 2.08 6.60 -1.37
CA ARG A 63 3.24 6.53 -2.29
C ARG A 63 3.00 5.53 -3.40
N VAL A 64 2.50 4.34 -3.07
CA VAL A 64 2.17 3.30 -4.05
C VAL A 64 1.08 3.78 -4.99
N TRP A 65 0.03 4.44 -4.48
CA TRP A 65 -1.00 5.04 -5.33
C TRP A 65 -0.41 6.08 -6.29
N GLY A 66 0.45 6.99 -5.80
CA GLY A 66 1.10 8.01 -6.63
C GLY A 66 1.98 7.42 -7.72
N TRP A 67 2.71 6.34 -7.41
CA TRP A 67 3.50 5.59 -8.38
C TRP A 67 2.63 4.88 -9.41
N LEU A 68 1.52 4.25 -9.00
CA LEU A 68 0.60 3.58 -9.93
C LEU A 68 0.03 4.53 -10.99
N LEU A 69 -0.22 5.79 -10.64
CA LEU A 69 -0.66 6.81 -11.62
C LEU A 69 0.34 7.05 -12.75
N GLN A 70 1.63 6.77 -12.51
CA GLN A 70 2.73 7.03 -13.44
C GLN A 70 3.34 5.73 -13.99
N SER A 71 2.84 4.56 -13.57
CA SER A 71 3.44 3.27 -13.86
C SER A 71 2.81 2.63 -15.10
N ASN A 72 3.66 2.20 -16.04
CA ASN A 72 3.25 1.37 -17.17
C ASN A 72 2.78 -0.04 -16.73
N PHE A 73 3.07 -0.44 -15.50
CA PHE A 73 2.66 -1.73 -14.93
C PHE A 73 1.33 -1.65 -14.17
N LYS A 74 0.69 -0.48 -14.10
CA LYS A 74 -0.53 -0.22 -13.32
C LYS A 74 -1.55 -1.36 -13.43
N THR A 75 -2.00 -1.66 -14.65
CA THR A 75 -3.05 -2.66 -14.91
C THR A 75 -2.67 -4.09 -14.51
N THR A 76 -1.37 -4.36 -14.38
CA THR A 76 -0.87 -5.68 -14.00
C THR A 76 -0.87 -5.87 -12.48
N VAL A 77 -0.65 -4.80 -11.73
CA VAL A 77 -0.33 -4.88 -10.29
C VAL A 77 -1.35 -4.18 -9.38
N GLU A 78 -2.20 -3.31 -9.91
CA GLU A 78 -3.10 -2.48 -9.09
C GLU A 78 -4.08 -3.31 -8.25
N ASN A 79 -4.65 -4.39 -8.80
CA ASN A 79 -5.59 -5.23 -8.05
C ASN A 79 -4.89 -6.00 -6.93
N MET A 80 -3.71 -6.56 -7.21
CA MET A 80 -2.91 -7.26 -6.20
C MET A 80 -2.53 -6.33 -5.04
N LEU A 81 -2.14 -5.10 -5.36
CA LEU A 81 -1.79 -4.10 -4.34
C LEU A 81 -3.03 -3.63 -3.56
N ALA A 82 -4.17 -3.45 -4.24
CA ALA A 82 -5.43 -3.13 -3.58
C ALA A 82 -5.84 -4.22 -2.57
N ASP A 83 -5.80 -5.49 -2.98
CA ASP A 83 -6.10 -6.62 -2.09
C ASP A 83 -5.14 -6.66 -0.89
N TYR A 84 -3.85 -6.44 -1.13
CA TYR A 84 -2.85 -6.35 -0.06
C TYR A 84 -3.17 -5.25 0.95
N PHE A 85 -3.52 -4.05 0.48
CA PHE A 85 -3.89 -2.95 1.36
C PHE A 85 -5.20 -3.22 2.11
N VAL A 86 -6.16 -3.88 1.48
CA VAL A 86 -7.40 -4.29 2.14
C VAL A 86 -7.09 -5.21 3.33
N GLU A 87 -6.31 -6.27 3.12
CA GLU A 87 -5.95 -7.19 4.21
C GLU A 87 -5.09 -6.49 5.29
N SER A 88 -4.13 -5.66 4.88
CA SER A 88 -3.28 -4.93 5.82
C SER A 88 -4.08 -4.00 6.74
N TRP A 89 -5.09 -3.30 6.19
CA TRP A 89 -5.95 -2.44 7.00
C TRP A 89 -6.92 -3.24 7.87
N ARG A 90 -7.40 -4.41 7.44
CA ARG A 90 -8.16 -5.35 8.30
C ARG A 90 -7.32 -5.81 9.48
N ASP A 91 -6.06 -6.17 9.24
CA ASP A 91 -5.14 -6.59 10.28
C ASP A 91 -4.82 -5.45 11.26
N ILE A 92 -4.64 -4.23 10.76
CA ILE A 92 -4.46 -3.03 11.61
C ILE A 92 -5.69 -2.79 12.49
N ILE A 93 -6.89 -2.85 11.92
CA ILE A 93 -8.13 -2.64 12.69
C ILE A 93 -8.32 -3.72 13.75
N THR A 94 -7.96 -4.97 13.43
CA THR A 94 -8.13 -6.11 14.35
C THR A 94 -7.09 -6.12 15.46
N ASN A 95 -5.81 -5.94 15.10
CA ASN A 95 -4.68 -6.20 16.00
C ASN A 95 -4.04 -4.93 16.56
N GLN A 96 -4.25 -3.78 15.92
CA GLN A 96 -3.58 -2.51 16.23
C GLN A 96 -4.57 -1.36 16.44
N ARG A 97 -5.83 -1.64 16.78
CA ARG A 97 -6.89 -0.63 16.90
C ARG A 97 -6.54 0.54 17.81
N PHE A 98 -5.77 0.28 18.87
CA PHE A 98 -5.33 1.28 19.85
C PHE A 98 -4.27 2.24 19.29
N ASN A 99 -3.60 1.90 18.18
CA ASN A 99 -2.66 2.77 17.47
C ASN A 99 -3.36 3.74 16.50
N LEU A 100 -4.66 3.55 16.23
CA LEU A 100 -5.45 4.44 15.40
C LEU A 100 -5.95 5.64 16.21
N LYS A 101 -6.00 6.81 15.58
CA LYS A 101 -6.64 7.99 16.16
C LYS A 101 -8.16 7.85 16.12
N LEU A 102 -8.78 8.13 17.26
CA LEU A 102 -10.24 8.19 17.42
C LEU A 102 -10.94 6.95 16.82
N PRO A 103 -10.54 5.72 17.22
CA PRO A 103 -10.93 4.48 16.53
C PRO A 103 -12.42 4.15 16.59
N MET A 104 -13.19 4.83 17.43
CA MET A 104 -14.66 4.72 17.46
C MET A 104 -15.31 5.50 16.30
N MET A 105 -14.65 6.55 15.80
CA MET A 105 -15.14 7.37 14.70
C MET A 105 -14.52 6.97 13.36
N THR A 106 -13.24 6.58 13.34
CA THR A 106 -12.49 6.39 12.08
C THR A 106 -12.53 4.96 11.54
N VAL A 107 -12.63 3.95 12.41
CA VAL A 107 -12.71 2.54 11.97
C VAL A 107 -13.95 2.26 11.11
N PRO A 108 -15.16 2.75 11.44
CA PRO A 108 -16.33 2.53 10.60
C PRO A 108 -16.14 3.02 9.16
N ASP A 109 -15.52 4.19 8.97
CA ASP A 109 -15.26 4.77 7.65
C ASP A 109 -14.28 3.91 6.85
N ILE A 110 -13.20 3.45 7.48
CA ILE A 110 -12.24 2.54 6.83
C ILE A 110 -12.94 1.22 6.48
N GLU A 111 -13.65 0.59 7.42
CA GLU A 111 -14.34 -0.68 7.19
C GLU A 111 -15.38 -0.61 6.07
N ALA A 112 -16.05 0.53 5.88
CA ALA A 112 -16.96 0.72 4.76
C ALA A 112 -16.21 0.57 3.43
N GLU A 113 -15.10 1.29 3.26
CA GLU A 113 -14.28 1.20 2.05
C GLU A 113 -13.64 -0.17 1.84
N LEU A 114 -13.33 -0.91 2.91
CA LEU A 114 -12.81 -2.29 2.81
C LEU A 114 -13.87 -3.30 2.33
N LYS A 115 -15.15 -2.95 2.34
CA LYS A 115 -16.28 -3.80 1.92
C LYS A 115 -16.83 -3.42 0.55
N GLU A 116 -16.62 -2.19 0.10
CA GLU A 116 -17.08 -1.72 -1.21
C GLU A 116 -16.52 -2.59 -2.36
N PRO A 117 -17.26 -2.82 -3.46
CA PRO A 117 -16.81 -3.67 -4.56
C PRO A 117 -15.85 -2.98 -5.55
N THR A 118 -15.16 -1.91 -5.14
CA THR A 118 -14.13 -1.25 -5.96
C THR A 118 -12.83 -2.05 -6.01
N ASN A 119 -11.98 -1.79 -7.00
CA ASN A 119 -10.72 -2.50 -7.18
C ASN A 119 -9.59 -1.57 -7.66
N GLY A 120 -8.40 -2.13 -7.83
CA GLY A 120 -7.25 -1.42 -8.38
C GLY A 120 -6.92 -0.10 -7.69
N ILE A 121 -6.54 0.89 -8.49
CA ILE A 121 -6.14 2.20 -7.98
C ILE A 121 -7.28 2.95 -7.26
N GLU A 122 -8.53 2.72 -7.64
CA GLU A 122 -9.71 3.37 -7.07
C GLU A 122 -9.92 2.89 -5.64
N LYS A 123 -9.76 1.57 -5.40
CA LYS A 123 -9.78 0.98 -4.06
C LYS A 123 -8.68 1.56 -3.17
N ILE A 124 -7.46 1.67 -3.68
CA ILE A 124 -6.34 2.23 -2.91
C ILE A 124 -6.61 3.69 -2.54
N ALA A 125 -7.13 4.49 -3.48
CA ALA A 125 -7.51 5.88 -3.23
C ALA A 125 -8.57 5.99 -2.13
N ALA A 126 -9.60 5.13 -2.20
CA ALA A 126 -10.69 5.08 -1.25
C ALA A 126 -10.21 4.79 0.18
N ILE A 127 -9.35 3.78 0.33
CA ILE A 127 -8.76 3.40 1.61
C ILE A 127 -7.94 4.55 2.19
N VAL A 128 -7.09 5.20 1.38
CA VAL A 128 -6.26 6.34 1.81
C VAL A 128 -7.13 7.47 2.36
N VAL A 129 -8.18 7.87 1.63
CA VAL A 129 -9.07 8.95 2.07
C VAL A 129 -9.75 8.60 3.39
N ALA A 130 -10.30 7.39 3.53
CA ALA A 130 -10.95 6.97 4.77
C ALA A 130 -9.97 6.88 5.96
N ALA A 131 -8.73 6.46 5.71
CA ALA A 131 -7.71 6.29 6.74
C ALA A 131 -7.08 7.59 7.25
N GLU A 132 -7.20 8.71 6.53
CA GLU A 132 -6.51 9.98 6.86
C GLU A 132 -6.82 10.46 8.29
N ASN A 133 -8.05 10.28 8.76
CA ASN A 133 -8.44 10.70 10.10
C ASN A 133 -7.98 9.73 11.20
N ALA A 134 -7.62 8.49 10.82
CA ALA A 134 -7.15 7.47 11.73
C ALA A 134 -5.64 7.55 12.02
N VAL A 135 -4.90 8.41 11.32
CA VAL A 135 -3.43 8.52 11.41
C VAL A 135 -2.95 9.94 11.75
N LYS A 136 -1.64 10.10 11.98
CA LYS A 136 -0.99 11.39 12.27
C LYS A 136 -0.77 12.25 11.04
N HIS A 137 -0.53 11.61 9.91
CA HIS A 137 -0.26 12.29 8.66
C HIS A 137 -1.54 12.86 8.06
N LYS A 138 -1.40 14.00 7.38
CA LYS A 138 -2.48 14.68 6.67
C LYS A 138 -2.08 14.86 5.21
N LEU A 139 -3.06 14.65 4.34
CA LEU A 139 -2.91 14.92 2.93
C LEU A 139 -2.92 16.44 2.75
N ASP A 140 -2.08 16.94 1.85
CA ASP A 140 -2.29 18.30 1.38
C ASP A 140 -3.56 18.36 0.51
N ALA A 141 -4.14 19.56 0.39
CA ALA A 141 -5.40 19.75 -0.33
C ALA A 141 -5.33 19.30 -1.80
N THR A 142 -4.17 19.42 -2.45
CA THR A 142 -3.99 19.03 -3.85
C THR A 142 -4.02 17.52 -4.00
N LEU A 143 -3.34 16.81 -3.11
CA LEU A 143 -3.31 15.36 -3.08
C LEU A 143 -4.67 14.78 -2.72
N GLN A 144 -5.35 15.37 -1.75
CA GLN A 144 -6.70 15.00 -1.35
C GLN A 144 -7.68 15.12 -2.53
N GLU A 145 -7.66 16.24 -3.26
CA GLU A 145 -8.52 16.42 -4.44
C GLU A 145 -8.26 15.36 -5.53
N LYS A 146 -7.00 14.98 -5.75
CA LYS A 146 -6.66 13.95 -6.74
C LYS A 146 -7.14 12.56 -6.32
N LEU A 147 -7.01 12.21 -5.05
CA LEU A 147 -7.51 10.95 -4.50
C LEU A 147 -9.04 10.86 -4.61
N GLU A 148 -9.75 11.92 -4.25
CA GLU A 148 -11.21 12.01 -4.36
C GLU A 148 -11.72 11.88 -5.80
N LYS A 149 -10.98 12.44 -6.77
CA LYS A 149 -11.29 12.26 -8.19
C LYS A 149 -11.05 10.82 -8.68
N THR A 150 -10.16 10.09 -8.04
CA THR A 150 -9.78 8.72 -8.41
C THR A 150 -10.70 7.66 -7.80
N LYS A 151 -11.41 7.97 -6.71
CA LYS A 151 -12.37 7.06 -6.07
C LYS A 151 -13.68 6.86 -6.87
N LYS A 152 -13.89 7.60 -7.97
CA LYS A 152 -15.18 7.71 -8.69
C LYS A 152 -15.42 6.62 -9.72
#